data_AF-X1PME2-F1
#
_entry.id   AF-X1PME2-F1
#
_cell.length_a   1.000
_cell.length_b   1.000
_cell.length_c   1.000
_cell.angle_alpha   90.00
_cell.angle_beta   90.00
_cell.angle_gamma   90.00
#
_symmetry.space_group_name_H-M   'P 1'
#
loop_
_entity.id
_entity.type
_entity.pdbx_description
1 polymer ?
#
loop_
_entity_poly.entity_id
_entity_poly.type
_entity_poly.pdbx_seq_one_letter_code
_entity_poly.pdbx_strand_id
1 'polypeptide(L)'
;QLVYTTNKNGKCDLTSFNQDYWDDLKGLLADARSKGIYVEISLFDDCSLEAHPSLRWTQHPFNKDNNINGVFDFGSRADTDKHFYNLENRALLHYQELYVKKLIDETWSYPNVIYEIINEGDAGEKWISHWVNFINKEFDRHTADRKPITAHNAFPTDKPIFFQLILKKQYCLI
;
A
#
# COMPACT_ATOMS: atom_id res chain seq x y z
N GLN A 1 7.75 12.95 2.29
CA GLN A 1 7.20 13.35 0.98
C GLN A 1 5.88 12.63 0.79
N LEU A 2 4.92 13.22 0.06
CA LEU A 2 3.72 12.49 -0.36
C LEU A 2 4.06 11.53 -1.50
N VAL A 3 3.34 10.42 -1.61
CA VAL A 3 3.47 9.42 -2.69
C VAL A 3 3.17 10.04 -4.07
N TYR A 4 2.16 10.91 -4.13
CA TYR A 4 1.67 11.52 -5.36
C TYR A 4 2.22 12.94 -5.51
N THR A 5 2.31 13.40 -6.76
CA THR A 5 2.50 14.83 -7.03
C THR A 5 1.25 15.61 -6.62
N THR A 6 1.42 16.89 -6.30
CA THR A 6 0.32 17.77 -5.90
C THR A 6 0.19 18.96 -6.84
N ASN A 7 -1.05 19.42 -7.04
CA ASN A 7 -1.30 20.67 -7.73
C ASN A 7 -1.02 21.89 -6.82
N LYS A 8 -1.17 23.11 -7.37
CA LYS A 8 -0.99 24.37 -6.63
C LYS A 8 -1.87 24.54 -5.38
N ASN A 9 -2.95 23.76 -5.25
CA ASN A 9 -3.87 23.79 -4.12
C ASN A 9 -3.57 22.66 -3.11
N GLY A 10 -2.48 21.91 -3.28
CA GLY A 10 -2.10 20.80 -2.41
C GLY A 10 -2.86 19.49 -2.63
N LYS A 11 -3.70 19.39 -3.68
CA LYS A 11 -4.43 18.16 -3.99
C LYS A 11 -3.57 17.19 -4.80
N CYS A 12 -3.61 15.91 -4.43
CA CYS A 12 -2.90 14.82 -5.09
C CYS A 12 -3.44 14.54 -6.49
N ASP A 13 -2.55 14.20 -7.42
CA ASP A 13 -2.90 13.52 -8.67
C ASP A 13 -2.61 12.02 -8.52
N LEU A 14 -3.67 11.22 -8.40
CA LEU A 14 -3.56 9.77 -8.18
C LEU A 14 -3.00 9.01 -9.41
N THR A 15 -2.76 9.70 -10.53
CA THR A 15 -2.09 9.14 -11.72
C THR A 15 -0.61 9.54 -11.84
N SER A 16 -0.10 10.38 -10.94
CA SER A 16 1.23 10.98 -11.05
C SER A 16 2.00 10.88 -9.74
N PHE A 17 3.16 10.21 -9.79
CA PHE A 17 3.96 9.87 -8.62
C PHE A 17 5.08 10.88 -8.36
N ASN A 18 5.30 11.22 -7.09
CA ASN A 18 6.36 12.11 -6.65
C ASN A 18 7.69 11.36 -6.61
N GLN A 19 8.64 11.72 -7.49
CA GLN A 19 9.92 11.02 -7.60
C GLN A 19 10.75 11.12 -6.30
N ASP A 20 10.69 12.24 -5.58
CA ASP A 20 11.46 12.43 -4.34
C ASP A 20 11.07 11.40 -3.26
N TYR A 21 9.77 11.06 -3.15
CA TYR A 21 9.32 10.01 -2.23
C TYR A 21 9.93 8.66 -2.55
N TRP A 22 9.96 8.30 -3.84
CA TRP A 22 10.47 7.00 -4.29
C TRP A 22 11.99 6.93 -4.16
N ASP A 23 12.70 8.03 -4.39
CA ASP A 23 14.15 8.10 -4.19
C ASP A 23 14.52 7.99 -2.70
N ASP A 24 13.77 8.64 -1.81
CA ASP A 24 13.90 8.49 -0.36
C ASP A 24 13.67 7.02 0.08
N LEU A 25 12.61 6.38 -0.43
CA LEU A 25 12.30 4.98 -0.12
C LEU A 25 13.42 4.05 -0.58
N LYS A 26 13.88 4.17 -1.82
CA LYS A 26 14.98 3.37 -2.36
C LYS A 26 16.28 3.56 -1.58
N GLY A 27 16.56 4.79 -1.15
CA GLY A 27 17.68 5.11 -0.26
C GLY A 27 17.57 4.35 1.07
N LEU A 28 16.40 4.37 1.71
CA LEU A 28 16.14 3.61 2.93
C LEU A 28 16.32 2.10 2.72
N LEU A 29 15.75 1.55 1.65
CA LEU A 29 15.81 0.10 1.39
C LEU A 29 17.26 -0.36 1.15
N ALA A 30 18.04 0.43 0.42
CA ALA A 30 19.47 0.17 0.21
C ALA A 30 20.26 0.25 1.53
N ASP A 31 19.99 1.27 2.34
CA ASP A 31 20.65 1.47 3.63
C ASP A 31 20.33 0.35 4.62
N ALA A 32 19.05 -0.05 4.73
CA ALA A 32 18.61 -1.18 5.55
C ALA A 32 19.28 -2.48 5.09
N ARG A 33 19.34 -2.72 3.77
CA ARG A 33 20.01 -3.90 3.20
C ARG A 33 21.48 -3.95 3.58
N SER A 34 22.18 -2.80 3.52
CA SER A 34 23.60 -2.72 3.88
C SER A 34 23.88 -3.13 5.33
N LYS A 35 22.86 -3.05 6.19
CA LYS A 35 22.90 -3.42 7.61
C LYS A 35 22.29 -4.80 7.91
N GLY A 36 21.88 -5.55 6.89
CA GLY A 36 21.22 -6.84 7.06
C GLY A 36 19.80 -6.75 7.63
N ILE A 37 19.14 -5.59 7.49
CA ILE A 37 17.79 -5.33 8.00
C ILE A 37 16.76 -5.59 6.89
N TYR A 38 15.75 -6.39 7.24
CA TYR A 38 14.55 -6.55 6.41
C TYR A 38 13.55 -5.42 6.69
N VAL A 39 12.93 -4.93 5.63
CA VAL A 39 11.92 -3.87 5.68
C VAL A 39 10.60 -4.48 5.24
N GLU A 40 9.61 -4.39 6.12
CA GLU A 40 8.22 -4.70 5.78
C GLU A 40 7.54 -3.43 5.24
N ILE A 41 6.85 -3.56 4.11
CA ILE A 41 6.07 -2.50 3.50
C ILE A 41 4.61 -2.93 3.47
N SER A 42 3.77 -2.25 4.23
CA SER A 42 2.31 -2.38 4.18
C SER A 42 1.77 -1.69 2.92
N LEU A 43 1.10 -2.44 2.04
CA LEU A 43 0.47 -1.88 0.85
C LEU A 43 -0.67 -0.92 1.24
N PHE A 44 -1.48 -1.36 2.21
CA PHE A 44 -2.62 -0.63 2.73
C PHE A 44 -2.60 -0.60 4.26
N ASP A 45 -3.35 0.34 4.84
CA ASP A 45 -3.43 0.53 6.28
C ASP A 45 -4.87 0.87 6.67
N ASP A 46 -5.55 -0.03 7.39
CA ASP A 46 -6.97 0.17 7.77
C ASP A 46 -7.13 1.36 8.70
N CYS A 47 -6.14 1.61 9.58
CA CYS A 47 -6.10 2.79 10.43
C CYS A 47 -6.23 4.09 9.63
N SER A 48 -5.66 4.15 8.42
CA SER A 48 -5.70 5.34 7.56
C SER A 48 -7.11 5.68 7.04
N LEU A 49 -8.04 4.73 7.13
CA LEU A 49 -9.40 4.83 6.59
C LEU A 49 -10.43 5.31 7.62
N GLU A 50 -10.04 5.43 8.89
CA GLU A 50 -10.92 5.79 10.00
C GLU A 50 -11.41 7.25 9.98
N ALA A 51 -12.61 7.47 10.54
CA ALA A 51 -13.19 8.80 10.80
C ALA A 51 -12.56 9.46 12.06
N HIS A 52 -13.05 10.66 12.38
CA HIS A 52 -12.86 11.34 13.67
C HIS A 52 -12.91 10.36 14.87
N PRO A 53 -11.97 10.43 15.83
CA PRO A 53 -11.08 11.57 16.13
C PRO A 53 -9.75 11.60 15.37
N SER A 54 -9.41 10.57 14.60
CA SER A 54 -8.10 10.47 13.96
C SER A 54 -7.96 11.40 12.74
N LEU A 55 -9.08 11.78 12.11
CA LEU A 55 -9.14 12.60 10.88
C LEU A 55 -8.28 12.04 9.73
N ARG A 56 -7.98 10.73 9.76
CA ARG A 56 -7.05 10.10 8.81
C ARG A 56 -7.65 10.04 7.42
N TRP A 57 -8.88 9.54 7.28
CA TRP A 57 -9.52 9.50 5.97
C TRP A 57 -9.72 10.90 5.36
N THR A 58 -10.05 11.90 6.17
CA THR A 58 -10.23 13.27 5.67
C THR A 58 -8.94 13.92 5.16
N GLN A 59 -7.78 13.37 5.49
CA GLN A 59 -6.47 13.80 4.97
C GLN A 59 -5.90 12.84 3.92
N HIS A 60 -6.47 11.65 3.81
CA HIS A 60 -5.99 10.60 2.93
C HIS A 60 -6.05 11.05 1.45
N PRO A 61 -5.03 10.76 0.62
CA PRO A 61 -5.01 11.16 -0.80
C PRO A 61 -6.23 10.68 -1.60
N PHE A 62 -6.78 9.51 -1.25
CA PHE A 62 -7.94 8.96 -1.96
C PHE A 62 -9.25 9.66 -1.59
N ASN A 63 -9.31 10.47 -0.53
CA ASN A 63 -10.52 11.23 -0.25
C ASN A 63 -10.78 12.24 -1.38
N LYS A 64 -12.03 12.36 -1.86
CA LYS A 64 -12.43 13.27 -2.95
C LYS A 64 -11.93 14.70 -2.77
N ASP A 65 -11.83 15.16 -1.53
CA ASP A 65 -11.44 16.53 -1.22
C ASP A 65 -9.93 16.74 -1.40
N ASN A 66 -9.14 15.67 -1.36
CA ASN A 66 -7.68 15.69 -1.41
C ASN A 66 -7.08 15.25 -2.75
N ASN A 67 -7.89 14.81 -3.72
CA ASN A 67 -7.41 14.51 -5.07
C ASN A 67 -8.05 15.39 -6.15
N ILE A 68 -7.32 15.58 -7.25
CA ILE A 68 -7.82 16.30 -8.43
C ILE A 68 -8.65 15.41 -9.35
N ASN A 69 -8.56 14.10 -9.17
CA ASN A 69 -9.23 13.09 -9.99
C ASN A 69 -10.75 13.06 -9.72
N GLY A 70 -11.22 13.68 -8.63
CA GLY A 70 -12.64 13.85 -8.29
C GLY A 70 -13.31 12.55 -7.86
N VAL A 71 -12.56 11.61 -7.29
CA VAL A 71 -13.02 10.26 -6.98
C VAL A 71 -13.11 9.99 -5.47
N PHE A 72 -13.93 8.99 -5.13
CA PHE A 72 -14.12 8.38 -3.81
C PHE A 72 -14.76 9.29 -2.75
N ASP A 73 -16.02 9.65 -3.02
CA ASP A 73 -16.91 10.26 -2.03
C ASP A 73 -17.49 9.19 -1.09
N PHE A 74 -16.67 8.73 -0.14
CA PHE A 74 -17.07 7.73 0.87
C PHE A 74 -17.56 8.38 2.18
N GLY A 75 -17.79 9.70 2.19
CA GLY A 75 -18.15 10.43 3.39
C GLY A 75 -16.97 10.59 4.36
N SER A 76 -17.24 10.46 5.67
CA SER A 76 -16.27 10.80 6.73
C SER A 76 -15.26 9.70 7.07
N ARG A 77 -15.42 8.49 6.53
CA ARG A 77 -14.48 7.36 6.63
C ARG A 77 -14.65 6.39 5.46
N ALA A 78 -13.63 5.58 5.16
CA ALA A 78 -13.63 4.67 4.01
C ALA A 78 -13.63 3.17 4.37
N ASP A 79 -13.46 2.85 5.66
CA ASP A 79 -13.55 1.51 6.23
C ASP A 79 -15.00 1.06 6.50
N THR A 80 -15.96 1.99 6.65
CA THR A 80 -17.40 1.63 6.70
C THR A 80 -17.88 1.05 5.39
N ASP A 81 -18.77 0.06 5.50
CA ASP A 81 -19.35 -0.68 4.37
C ASP A 81 -18.33 -1.25 3.38
N LYS A 82 -17.07 -1.39 3.83
CA LYS A 82 -15.96 -1.90 3.05
C LYS A 82 -15.76 -1.15 1.73
N HIS A 83 -16.05 0.15 1.68
CA HIS A 83 -15.91 0.96 0.46
C HIS A 83 -14.51 0.86 -0.14
N PHE A 84 -13.47 0.97 0.69
CA PHE A 84 -12.07 0.84 0.27
C PHE A 84 -11.67 -0.59 -0.14
N TYR A 85 -12.48 -1.59 0.22
CA TYR A 85 -12.27 -3.01 -0.10
C TYR A 85 -13.20 -3.51 -1.22
N ASN A 86 -13.91 -2.62 -1.90
CA ASN A 86 -14.89 -3.00 -2.91
C ASN A 86 -14.21 -3.32 -4.26
N LEU A 87 -14.01 -4.62 -4.53
CA LEU A 87 -13.44 -5.11 -5.80
C LEU A 87 -14.31 -4.82 -7.04
N GLU A 88 -15.61 -4.55 -6.87
CA GLU A 88 -16.51 -4.20 -7.98
C GLU A 88 -16.40 -2.72 -8.38
N ASN A 89 -15.82 -1.88 -7.51
CA ASN A 89 -15.54 -0.49 -7.84
C ASN A 89 -14.29 -0.42 -8.74
N ARG A 90 -14.50 -0.51 -10.05
CA ARG A 90 -13.44 -0.49 -11.06
C ARG A 90 -12.53 0.74 -10.99
N ALA A 91 -13.07 1.91 -10.65
CA ALA A 91 -12.27 3.11 -10.50
C ALA A 91 -11.34 2.99 -9.28
N LEU A 92 -11.86 2.57 -8.13
CA LEU A 92 -11.05 2.33 -6.93
C LEU A 92 -9.94 1.34 -7.19
N LEU A 93 -10.31 0.19 -7.76
CA LEU A 93 -9.37 -0.87 -8.03
C LEU A 93 -8.26 -0.39 -8.98
N HIS A 94 -8.60 0.37 -10.03
CA HIS A 94 -7.62 0.93 -10.95
C HIS A 94 -6.56 1.80 -10.24
N TYR A 95 -6.97 2.71 -9.37
CA TYR A 95 -6.02 3.58 -8.66
C TYR A 95 -5.21 2.83 -7.60
N GLN A 96 -5.81 1.86 -6.91
CA GLN A 96 -5.07 0.98 -5.99
C GLN A 96 -4.02 0.14 -6.75
N GLU A 97 -4.39 -0.44 -7.90
CA GLU A 97 -3.50 -1.24 -8.74
C GLU A 97 -2.35 -0.38 -9.32
N LEU A 98 -2.62 0.87 -9.73
CA LEU A 98 -1.57 1.81 -10.17
C LEU A 98 -0.53 2.05 -9.07
N TYR A 99 -0.98 2.29 -7.84
CA TYR A 99 -0.10 2.49 -6.70
C TYR A 99 0.71 1.23 -6.38
N VAL A 100 0.05 0.08 -6.22
CA VAL A 100 0.73 -1.18 -5.88
C VAL A 100 1.71 -1.58 -6.97
N LYS A 101 1.36 -1.39 -8.24
CA LYS A 101 2.27 -1.60 -9.36
C LYS A 101 3.51 -0.72 -9.24
N LYS A 102 3.36 0.60 -9.04
CA LYS A 102 4.49 1.52 -8.89
C LYS A 102 5.39 1.12 -7.72
N LEU A 103 4.79 0.74 -6.59
CA LEU A 103 5.52 0.26 -5.42
C LEU A 103 6.37 -0.97 -5.74
N ILE A 104 5.79 -1.98 -6.42
CA ILE A 104 6.52 -3.17 -6.84
C ILE A 104 7.63 -2.78 -7.82
N ASP A 105 7.34 -1.98 -8.85
CA ASP A 105 8.33 -1.55 -9.85
C ASP A 105 9.56 -0.86 -9.22
N GLU A 106 9.38 -0.08 -8.14
CA GLU A 106 10.47 0.62 -7.44
C GLU A 106 11.20 -0.25 -6.41
N THR A 107 10.59 -1.34 -5.92
CA THR A 107 11.09 -2.08 -4.74
C THR A 107 11.37 -3.57 -4.99
N TRP A 108 10.93 -4.16 -6.11
CA TRP A 108 11.10 -5.58 -6.42
C TRP A 108 12.57 -6.04 -6.44
N SER A 109 13.51 -5.15 -6.78
CA SER A 109 14.94 -5.48 -6.85
C SER A 109 15.63 -5.57 -5.49
N TYR A 110 14.95 -5.21 -4.39
CA TYR A 110 15.51 -5.17 -3.04
C TYR A 110 15.20 -6.47 -2.27
N PRO A 111 16.17 -7.40 -2.13
CA PRO A 111 15.94 -8.74 -1.54
C PRO A 111 15.48 -8.73 -0.08
N ASN A 112 15.70 -7.61 0.61
CA ASN A 112 15.35 -7.40 2.01
C ASN A 112 13.93 -6.80 2.20
N VAL A 113 13.11 -6.72 1.15
CA VAL A 113 11.72 -6.24 1.25
C VAL A 113 10.75 -7.39 1.46
N ILE A 114 9.83 -7.21 2.40
CA ILE A 114 8.66 -8.06 2.68
C ILE A 114 7.41 -7.20 2.43
N TYR A 115 6.41 -7.74 1.73
CA TYR A 115 5.17 -7.01 1.44
C TYR A 115 4.07 -7.50 2.37
N GLU A 116 3.52 -6.61 3.18
CA GLU A 116 2.32 -6.86 3.97
C GLU A 116 1.11 -6.31 3.20
N ILE A 117 0.08 -7.12 2.97
CA ILE A 117 -1.08 -6.66 2.18
C ILE A 117 -1.82 -5.53 2.90
N ILE A 118 -2.08 -5.68 4.20
CA ILE A 118 -2.79 -4.65 4.95
C ILE A 118 -2.41 -4.68 6.43
N ASN A 119 -2.03 -3.52 6.96
CA ASN A 119 -1.86 -3.31 8.39
C ASN A 119 -3.25 -3.22 9.06
N GLU A 120 -3.45 -4.04 10.10
CA GLU A 120 -4.62 -4.02 11.00
C GLU A 120 -6.02 -4.15 10.35
N GLY A 121 -6.11 -4.52 9.08
CA GLY A 121 -7.37 -4.56 8.35
C GLY A 121 -8.11 -5.89 8.34
N ASP A 122 -9.45 -5.83 8.35
CA ASP A 122 -10.37 -6.95 8.10
C ASP A 122 -11.07 -6.83 6.72
N ALA A 123 -10.25 -6.80 5.67
CA ALA A 123 -10.73 -6.68 4.29
C ALA A 123 -11.46 -7.93 3.76
N GLY A 124 -11.28 -9.09 4.42
CA GLY A 124 -11.84 -10.38 4.03
C GLY A 124 -11.04 -11.14 2.96
N GLU A 125 -11.20 -12.45 2.91
CA GLU A 125 -10.37 -13.39 2.12
C GLU A 125 -10.35 -13.07 0.62
N LYS A 126 -11.48 -12.69 0.03
CA LYS A 126 -11.57 -12.38 -1.42
C LYS A 126 -10.67 -11.20 -1.81
N TRP A 127 -10.68 -10.14 -0.99
CA TRP A 127 -9.88 -8.95 -1.25
C TRP A 127 -8.39 -9.23 -1.03
N ILE A 128 -8.05 -9.96 0.04
CA ILE A 128 -6.67 -10.43 0.27
C ILE A 128 -6.18 -11.29 -0.90
N SER A 129 -7.00 -12.24 -1.37
CA SER A 129 -6.67 -13.13 -2.48
C SER A 129 -6.46 -12.36 -3.79
N HIS A 130 -7.25 -11.31 -4.04
CA HIS A 130 -7.04 -10.43 -5.18
C HIS A 130 -5.63 -9.82 -5.16
N TRP A 131 -5.21 -9.22 -4.03
CA TRP A 131 -3.89 -8.60 -3.93
C TRP A 131 -2.75 -9.60 -3.97
N VAL A 132 -2.87 -10.77 -3.34
CA VAL A 132 -1.88 -11.86 -3.51
C VAL A 132 -1.69 -12.17 -5.00
N ASN A 133 -2.78 -12.35 -5.74
CA ASN A 133 -2.73 -12.66 -7.17
C ASN A 133 -2.15 -11.51 -7.99
N PHE A 134 -2.52 -10.27 -7.70
CA PHE A 134 -2.00 -9.08 -8.38
C PHE A 134 -0.49 -8.92 -8.16
N ILE A 135 -0.02 -9.04 -6.91
CA ILE A 135 1.40 -8.96 -6.56
C ILE A 135 2.17 -10.07 -7.29
N ASN A 136 1.74 -11.32 -7.19
CA ASN A 136 2.40 -12.43 -7.88
C ASN A 136 2.50 -12.19 -9.38
N LYS A 137 1.41 -11.72 -10.00
CA LYS A 137 1.39 -11.37 -11.42
C LYS A 137 2.38 -10.27 -11.77
N GLU A 138 2.49 -9.20 -10.96
CA GLU A 138 3.47 -8.14 -11.23
C GLU A 138 4.90 -8.64 -11.00
N PHE A 139 5.15 -9.50 -10.01
CA PHE A 139 6.45 -10.16 -9.83
C PHE A 139 6.86 -11.03 -11.02
N ASP A 140 5.93 -11.80 -11.60
CA ASP A 140 6.19 -12.66 -12.77
C ASP A 140 6.61 -11.86 -14.01
N ARG A 141 6.35 -10.54 -14.05
CA ARG A 141 6.81 -9.65 -15.13
C ARG A 141 8.30 -9.31 -15.01
N HIS A 142 8.88 -9.50 -13.83
CA HIS A 142 10.30 -9.29 -13.60
C HIS A 142 11.05 -10.60 -13.86
N THR A 143 12.08 -10.56 -14.69
CA THR A 143 12.76 -11.74 -15.25
C THR A 143 13.75 -12.41 -14.29
N ALA A 144 13.49 -12.43 -12.98
CA ALA A 144 14.45 -12.87 -11.97
C ALA A 144 13.97 -14.07 -11.15
N ASP A 145 14.92 -14.92 -10.73
CA ASP A 145 14.71 -16.11 -9.88
C ASP A 145 14.25 -15.81 -8.44
N ARG A 146 13.89 -14.56 -8.13
CA ARG A 146 13.47 -14.14 -6.79
C ARG A 146 11.95 -14.24 -6.65
N LYS A 147 11.48 -15.05 -5.70
CA LYS A 147 10.09 -15.04 -5.25
C LYS A 147 9.85 -13.95 -4.20
N PRO A 148 8.73 -13.21 -4.26
CA PRO A 148 8.36 -12.26 -3.21
C PRO A 148 8.20 -12.97 -1.87
N ILE A 149 8.52 -12.26 -0.78
CA ILE A 149 8.07 -12.63 0.56
C ILE A 149 6.84 -11.78 0.83
N THR A 150 5.66 -12.40 0.75
CA THR A 150 4.38 -11.75 1.01
C THR A 150 3.87 -12.21 2.37
N ALA A 151 3.66 -11.28 3.28
CA ALA A 151 3.02 -11.48 4.57
C ALA A 151 1.54 -11.06 4.49
N HIS A 152 0.67 -11.80 5.18
CA HIS A 152 -0.75 -11.48 5.28
C HIS A 152 -1.21 -11.58 6.74
N ASN A 153 -1.91 -10.55 7.22
CA ASN A 153 -2.55 -10.56 8.54
C ASN A 153 -3.89 -11.33 8.56
N ALA A 154 -4.33 -11.85 7.42
CA ALA A 154 -5.47 -12.76 7.39
C ALA A 154 -5.05 -14.06 8.04
N PHE A 155 -5.34 -14.27 9.32
CA PHE A 155 -5.07 -15.49 10.09
C PHE A 155 -5.57 -16.74 9.34
N PRO A 156 -4.69 -17.62 8.80
CA PRO A 156 -5.08 -18.97 8.45
C PRO A 156 -4.35 -19.90 9.42
N THR A 157 -5.11 -20.66 10.19
CA THR A 157 -4.63 -21.49 11.32
C THR A 157 -3.62 -22.59 10.97
N ASP A 158 -3.22 -22.73 9.69
CA ASP A 158 -2.65 -23.99 9.19
C ASP A 158 -1.30 -23.85 8.48
N LYS A 159 -0.63 -22.68 8.49
CA LYS A 159 0.73 -22.52 7.94
C LYS A 159 1.67 -21.81 8.92
N PRO A 160 2.95 -22.19 8.98
CA PRO A 160 3.89 -21.65 9.96
C PRO A 160 4.03 -20.13 9.78
N ILE A 161 3.53 -19.41 10.78
CA ILE A 161 3.68 -17.97 10.95
C ILE A 161 5.14 -17.72 11.37
N PHE A 162 5.88 -16.98 10.55
CA PHE A 162 7.14 -16.40 11.00
C PHE A 162 6.83 -15.26 11.97
N PHE A 163 7.02 -15.50 13.27
CA PHE A 163 7.03 -14.44 14.28
C PHE A 163 8.20 -13.49 14.00
N GLN A 164 7.91 -12.22 13.75
CA GLN A 164 8.87 -11.25 13.24
C GLN A 164 9.10 -10.12 14.26
N LEU A 165 10.36 -9.94 14.68
CA LEU A 165 10.81 -8.70 15.33
C LEU A 165 11.03 -7.67 14.21
N ILE A 166 10.09 -6.75 14.01
CA ILE A 166 10.15 -5.72 12.97
C ILE A 166 10.40 -4.36 13.63
N LEU A 167 11.46 -3.67 13.21
CA LEU A 167 11.58 -2.24 13.43
C LEU A 167 10.54 -1.55 12.53
N LYS A 168 9.33 -1.32 13.05
CA LYS A 168 8.26 -0.61 12.33
C LYS A 168 8.69 0.84 12.10
N LYS A 169 8.99 1.19 10.86
CA LYS A 169 8.95 2.57 10.38
C LYS A 169 7.89 2.60 9.28
N GLN A 170 6.72 3.12 9.63
CA GLN A 170 5.51 3.04 8.81
C GLN A 170 5.60 4.05 7.65
N TYR A 171 5.56 3.55 6.42
CA TYR A 171 5.46 4.33 5.19
C TYR A 171 4.13 3.98 4.52
N CYS A 172 3.03 4.37 5.17
CA CYS A 172 1.69 4.22 4.60
C CYS A 172 1.29 5.49 3.84
N LEU A 173 0.21 5.41 3.06
CA LEU A 173 -0.48 6.56 2.47
C LEU A 173 -0.95 7.51 3.59
N ILE A 174 -0.06 8.42 4.00
CA ILE A 174 -0.36 9.57 4.85
C ILE A 174 -0.16 10.82 3.99
#